data_AF-A0A836BNK1-F1
#
_entry.id   AF-A0A836BNK1-F1
#
_cell.length_a   1.000
_cell.length_b   1.000
_cell.length_c   1.000
_cell.angle_alpha   90.00
_cell.angle_beta   90.00
_cell.angle_gamma   90.00
#
_symmetry.space_group_name_H-M   'P 1'
#
loop_
_entity.id
_entity.type
_entity.pdbx_description
1 polymer ?
#
loop_
_entity_poly.entity_id
_entity_poly.type
_entity_poly.pdbx_seq_one_letter_code
_entity_poly.pdbx_strand_id
1 'polypeptide(L)'
;MVHGFGVAGWHFHRNWEDLERDHRCWAVDLLGQGRSWPQLPVPPNSGLFYSVETWTRQLEDFLEQVVGEPAYVAGNSLGGYLAVMLAARRPDLVRGVVLLNATPFWAFRPARGTPGSEGALWRALDNAVDGSVPVPEGLKRTIERYWWDTLRDPTTISSMLKLVYAAKAPPDPPLVARIVEATEHAGALDAFTSIVLSPKASTTFDELVDALGEARLPVLLLYGREDPWVRPIWGQRLKRRLPAATYLELSPAGHCPHHETPAAVNRALRAWLAAQQDAAASSSGAVDKAGEAAAAAGAEPADGTGAASAAAGAPRADRLPKLGESWEVVEADGRRVTVAHIEGRPRSLGERLDWAVWAVVGKWLGAVGGKPLASNSP
;
A
#
# COMPACT_ATOMS: atom_id res chain seq x y z
N MET A 1 -7.37 2.87 -4.61
CA MET A 1 -6.38 3.49 -3.71
C MET A 1 -6.78 3.17 -2.28
N VAL A 2 -5.84 2.69 -1.47
CA VAL A 2 -6.07 2.18 -0.12
C VAL A 2 -5.22 2.99 0.88
N HIS A 3 -5.87 3.62 1.85
CA HIS A 3 -5.22 4.51 2.80
C HIS A 3 -4.47 3.79 3.92
N GLY A 4 -3.58 4.53 4.59
CA GLY A 4 -2.89 4.09 5.80
C GLY A 4 -3.76 4.24 7.06
N PHE A 5 -3.21 3.86 8.22
CA PHE A 5 -3.92 3.97 9.49
C PHE A 5 -4.21 5.43 9.90
N GLY A 6 -5.41 5.67 10.42
CA GLY A 6 -5.79 6.95 11.05
C GLY A 6 -6.20 8.05 10.06
N VAL A 7 -6.30 7.72 8.78
CA VAL A 7 -6.81 8.60 7.72
C VAL A 7 -7.93 7.86 6.98
N ALA A 8 -8.34 8.37 5.82
CA ALA A 8 -9.32 7.71 4.97
C ALA A 8 -8.93 7.81 3.49
N GLY A 9 -9.79 7.29 2.62
CA GLY A 9 -9.65 7.36 1.17
C GLY A 9 -9.31 8.76 0.71
N TRP A 10 -9.87 9.80 1.37
CA TRP A 10 -9.66 11.20 1.01
C TRP A 10 -8.20 11.69 1.03
N HIS A 11 -7.31 10.96 1.69
CA HIS A 11 -5.88 11.30 1.78
C HIS A 11 -5.16 11.19 0.42
N PHE A 12 -5.80 10.56 -0.56
CA PHE A 12 -5.35 10.43 -1.94
C PHE A 12 -5.93 11.48 -2.91
N HIS A 13 -6.62 12.54 -2.46
CA HIS A 13 -7.42 13.39 -3.36
C HIS A 13 -6.63 13.97 -4.51
N ARG A 14 -5.46 14.52 -4.22
CA ARG A 14 -4.55 15.08 -5.22
C ARG A 14 -4.06 14.06 -6.23
N ASN A 15 -4.12 12.77 -5.92
CA ASN A 15 -3.69 11.70 -6.80
C ASN A 15 -4.82 11.22 -7.70
N TRP A 16 -6.02 10.98 -7.15
CA TRP A 16 -7.14 10.56 -8.00
C TRP A 16 -7.66 11.71 -8.87
N GLU A 17 -7.67 12.96 -8.39
CA GLU A 17 -8.08 14.14 -9.18
C GLU A 17 -7.17 14.38 -10.40
N ASP A 18 -5.90 13.96 -10.31
CA ASP A 18 -5.01 13.96 -11.45
C ASP A 18 -5.30 12.76 -12.37
N LEU A 19 -5.31 11.55 -11.82
CA LEU A 19 -5.45 10.32 -12.61
C LEU A 19 -6.83 10.15 -13.25
N GLU A 20 -7.89 10.75 -12.70
CA GLU A 20 -9.26 10.64 -13.22
C GLU A 20 -9.46 11.24 -14.61
N ARG A 21 -8.49 12.04 -15.07
CA ARG A 21 -8.45 12.57 -16.44
C ARG A 21 -8.40 11.45 -17.49
N ASP A 22 -7.75 10.33 -17.16
CA ASP A 22 -7.46 9.24 -18.10
C ASP A 22 -7.85 7.86 -17.56
N HIS A 23 -8.20 7.75 -16.27
CA HIS A 23 -8.47 6.48 -15.59
C HIS A 23 -9.69 6.54 -14.69
N ARG A 24 -10.43 5.42 -14.57
CA ARG A 24 -11.43 5.27 -13.51
C ARG A 24 -10.72 5.09 -12.17
N CYS A 25 -10.90 6.05 -11.27
CA CYS A 25 -10.24 6.04 -9.97
C CYS A 25 -11.21 5.74 -8.84
N TRP A 26 -10.77 4.94 -7.88
CA TRP A 26 -11.51 4.62 -6.65
C TRP A 26 -10.60 4.84 -5.44
N ALA A 27 -11.12 5.48 -4.41
CA ALA A 27 -10.51 5.57 -3.09
C ALA A 27 -11.50 5.00 -2.07
N VAL A 28 -11.07 4.01 -1.29
CA VAL A 28 -11.93 3.28 -0.36
C VAL A 28 -11.60 3.68 1.07
N ASP A 29 -12.64 3.92 1.86
CA ASP A 29 -12.51 4.04 3.32
C ASP A 29 -12.59 2.64 3.93
N LEU A 30 -11.53 2.23 4.63
CA LEU A 30 -11.48 0.95 5.33
C LEU A 30 -12.52 0.91 6.46
N LEU A 31 -13.16 -0.24 6.67
CA LEU A 31 -14.12 -0.42 7.76
C LEU A 31 -13.54 0.06 9.11
N GLY A 32 -14.29 0.86 9.85
CA GLY A 32 -13.86 1.45 11.13
C GLY A 32 -12.92 2.66 11.00
N GLN A 33 -12.71 3.16 9.78
CA GLN A 33 -11.92 4.34 9.48
C GLN A 33 -12.67 5.25 8.49
N GLY A 34 -12.37 6.54 8.50
CA GLY A 34 -13.04 7.52 7.65
C GLY A 34 -14.56 7.54 7.87
N ARG A 35 -15.32 7.24 6.81
CA ARG A 35 -16.79 7.22 6.80
C ARG A 35 -17.38 5.81 6.74
N SER A 36 -16.56 4.76 6.71
CA SER A 36 -17.01 3.38 6.62
C SER A 36 -17.33 2.78 7.99
N TRP A 37 -18.49 3.17 8.55
CA TRP A 37 -18.97 2.70 9.85
C TRP A 37 -20.09 1.66 9.72
N PRO A 38 -20.23 0.71 10.66
CA PRO A 38 -21.40 -0.14 10.73
C PRO A 38 -22.68 0.71 10.85
N GLN A 39 -23.67 0.45 9.99
CA GLN A 39 -24.96 1.18 10.02
C GLN A 39 -25.83 0.82 11.23
N LEU A 40 -25.60 -0.35 11.82
CA LEU A 40 -26.28 -0.84 13.01
C LEU A 40 -25.25 -1.02 14.13
N PRO A 41 -25.67 -0.90 15.41
CA PRO A 41 -24.84 -1.29 16.54
C PRO A 41 -24.32 -2.71 16.35
N VAL A 42 -23.00 -2.89 16.51
CA VAL A 42 -22.40 -4.21 16.38
C VAL A 42 -22.83 -5.05 17.58
N PRO A 43 -23.51 -6.20 17.38
CA PRO A 43 -23.92 -7.03 18.50
C PRO A 43 -22.70 -7.67 19.18
N PRO A 44 -22.76 -7.93 20.50
CA PRO A 44 -21.79 -8.77 21.18
C PRO A 44 -21.62 -10.11 20.47
N ASN A 45 -20.39 -10.62 20.40
CA ASN A 45 -20.05 -11.88 19.75
C ASN A 45 -20.36 -11.92 18.24
N SER A 46 -20.45 -10.76 17.57
CA SER A 46 -20.59 -10.67 16.11
C SER A 46 -19.43 -11.33 15.34
N GLY A 47 -18.27 -11.49 15.99
CA GLY A 47 -17.04 -11.93 15.33
C GLY A 47 -16.44 -10.87 14.40
N LEU A 48 -16.88 -9.61 14.48
CA LEU A 48 -16.28 -8.52 13.72
C LEU A 48 -14.97 -8.08 14.36
N PHE A 49 -13.89 -8.10 13.57
CA PHE A 49 -12.56 -7.60 13.92
C PHE A 49 -12.13 -6.56 12.90
N TYR A 50 -11.54 -5.45 13.33
CA TYR A 50 -10.86 -4.55 12.41
C TYR A 50 -9.40 -5.02 12.25
N SER A 51 -9.19 -6.00 11.36
CA SER A 51 -7.90 -6.62 11.08
C SER A 51 -7.54 -6.56 9.59
N VAL A 52 -6.30 -6.94 9.27
CA VAL A 52 -5.85 -7.04 7.87
C VAL A 52 -6.64 -8.05 7.06
N GLU A 53 -7.14 -9.13 7.67
CA GLU A 53 -8.02 -10.10 7.01
C GLU A 53 -9.37 -9.48 6.67
N THR A 54 -9.99 -8.77 7.61
CA THR A 54 -11.29 -8.12 7.39
C THR A 54 -11.18 -7.06 6.30
N TRP A 55 -10.16 -6.21 6.36
CA TRP A 55 -9.95 -5.19 5.35
C TRP A 55 -9.55 -5.79 4.00
N THR A 56 -8.78 -6.87 3.95
CA THR A 56 -8.48 -7.53 2.67
C THR A 56 -9.75 -8.10 2.05
N ARG A 57 -10.62 -8.76 2.83
CA ARG A 57 -11.94 -9.20 2.33
C ARG A 57 -12.81 -8.04 1.86
N GLN A 58 -12.82 -6.93 2.60
CA GLN A 58 -13.52 -5.71 2.16
C GLN A 58 -13.02 -5.25 0.78
N LEU A 59 -11.70 -5.30 0.54
CA LEU A 59 -11.12 -4.92 -0.76
C LEU A 59 -11.44 -5.93 -1.87
N GLU A 60 -11.45 -7.23 -1.56
CA GLU A 60 -11.89 -8.29 -2.48
C GLU A 60 -13.36 -8.03 -2.91
N ASP A 61 -14.25 -7.88 -1.93
CA ASP A 61 -15.67 -7.59 -2.15
C ASP A 61 -15.87 -6.29 -2.94
N PHE A 62 -15.11 -5.24 -2.62
CA PHE A 62 -15.19 -3.96 -3.33
C PHE A 62 -14.76 -4.09 -4.79
N LEU A 63 -13.70 -4.84 -5.09
CA LEU A 63 -13.27 -5.08 -6.46
C LEU A 63 -14.29 -5.90 -7.25
N GLU A 64 -14.88 -6.93 -6.65
CA GLU A 64 -15.86 -7.78 -7.31
C GLU A 64 -17.20 -7.08 -7.53
N GLN A 65 -17.72 -6.41 -6.50
CA GLN A 65 -19.10 -5.93 -6.48
C GLN A 65 -19.24 -4.48 -6.95
N VAL A 66 -18.21 -3.65 -6.78
CA VAL A 66 -18.26 -2.22 -7.11
C VAL A 66 -17.43 -1.90 -8.35
N VAL A 67 -16.17 -2.37 -8.39
CA VAL A 67 -15.29 -2.09 -9.53
C VAL A 67 -15.66 -2.97 -10.73
N GLY A 68 -15.92 -4.26 -10.50
CA GLY A 68 -16.40 -5.22 -11.49
C GLY A 68 -15.36 -5.69 -12.52
N GLU A 69 -14.09 -5.31 -12.34
CA GLU A 69 -12.98 -5.68 -13.22
C GLU A 69 -11.65 -5.68 -12.44
N PRO A 70 -10.62 -6.42 -12.90
CA PRO A 70 -9.30 -6.37 -12.28
C PRO A 70 -8.74 -4.94 -12.29
N ALA A 71 -8.02 -4.52 -11.24
CA ALA A 71 -7.57 -3.13 -11.10
C ALA A 71 -6.10 -3.01 -10.67
N TYR A 72 -5.49 -1.86 -10.95
CA TYR A 72 -4.23 -1.48 -10.30
C TYR A 72 -4.53 -1.00 -8.88
N VAL A 73 -3.81 -1.53 -7.89
CA VAL A 73 -4.05 -1.22 -6.49
C VAL A 73 -2.87 -0.44 -5.91
N ALA A 74 -3.09 0.83 -5.59
CA ALA A 74 -2.13 1.67 -4.88
C ALA A 74 -2.47 1.74 -3.40
N GLY A 75 -1.47 1.56 -2.52
CA GLY A 75 -1.65 1.60 -1.08
C GLY A 75 -0.50 2.29 -0.34
N ASN A 76 -0.83 3.11 0.66
CA ASN A 76 0.15 3.75 1.54
C ASN A 76 0.22 3.08 2.91
N SER A 77 1.42 2.82 3.42
CA SER A 77 1.64 2.26 4.76
C SER A 77 0.84 0.95 4.96
N LEU A 78 -0.10 0.90 5.90
CA LEU A 78 -1.06 -0.21 6.07
C LEU A 78 -1.80 -0.56 4.77
N GLY A 79 -2.26 0.43 4.01
CA GLY A 79 -2.93 0.20 2.72
C GLY A 79 -2.03 -0.50 1.70
N GLY A 80 -0.70 -0.29 1.78
CA GLY A 80 0.28 -1.02 0.99
C GLY A 80 0.41 -2.48 1.41
N TYR A 81 0.39 -2.76 2.72
CA TYR A 81 0.33 -4.12 3.24
C TYR A 81 -0.90 -4.86 2.71
N LEU A 82 -2.07 -4.21 2.79
CA LEU A 82 -3.34 -4.75 2.30
C LEU A 82 -3.32 -4.97 0.78
N ALA A 83 -2.70 -4.08 0.01
CA ALA A 83 -2.57 -4.22 -1.44
C ALA A 83 -1.74 -5.46 -1.82
N VAL A 84 -0.64 -5.74 -1.10
CA VAL A 84 0.14 -6.97 -1.28
C VAL A 84 -0.68 -8.19 -0.87
N MET A 85 -1.37 -8.14 0.27
CA MET A 85 -2.18 -9.28 0.75
C MET A 85 -3.32 -9.63 -0.20
N LEU A 86 -4.02 -8.62 -0.72
CA LEU A 86 -5.05 -8.76 -1.75
C LEU A 86 -4.48 -9.39 -3.02
N ALA A 87 -3.38 -8.85 -3.55
CA ALA A 87 -2.75 -9.32 -4.78
C ALA A 87 -2.21 -10.75 -4.68
N ALA A 88 -1.72 -11.14 -3.50
CA ALA A 88 -1.27 -12.51 -3.22
C ALA A 88 -2.45 -13.51 -3.17
N ARG A 89 -3.60 -13.09 -2.63
CA ARG A 89 -4.79 -13.95 -2.49
C ARG A 89 -5.62 -14.04 -3.77
N ARG A 90 -5.76 -12.91 -4.46
CA ARG A 90 -6.63 -12.72 -5.62
C ARG A 90 -5.86 -12.06 -6.76
N PRO A 91 -4.81 -12.71 -7.30
CA PRO A 91 -4.07 -12.17 -8.44
C PRO A 91 -4.97 -11.99 -9.67
N ASP A 92 -6.09 -12.71 -9.75
CA ASP A 92 -7.14 -12.54 -10.76
C ASP A 92 -7.82 -11.16 -10.72
N LEU A 93 -7.90 -10.52 -9.54
CA LEU A 93 -8.52 -9.21 -9.35
C LEU A 93 -7.52 -8.03 -9.46
N VAL A 94 -6.22 -8.29 -9.59
CA VAL A 94 -5.18 -7.26 -9.49
C VAL A 94 -4.30 -7.22 -10.74
N ARG A 95 -4.31 -6.09 -11.46
CA ARG A 95 -3.44 -5.85 -12.63
C ARG A 95 -2.00 -5.49 -12.26
N GLY A 96 -1.79 -5.01 -11.04
CA GLY A 96 -0.48 -4.61 -10.53
C GLY A 96 -0.62 -3.77 -9.25
N VAL A 97 0.49 -3.62 -8.52
CA VAL A 97 0.48 -3.04 -7.17
C VAL A 97 1.42 -1.84 -7.08
N VAL A 98 0.97 -0.76 -6.45
CA VAL A 98 1.80 0.41 -6.11
C VAL A 98 1.94 0.53 -4.59
N LEU A 99 3.17 0.49 -4.11
CA LEU A 99 3.52 0.52 -2.69
C LEU A 99 4.15 1.87 -2.32
N LEU A 100 3.36 2.69 -1.63
CA LEU A 100 3.75 4.01 -1.14
C LEU A 100 4.20 3.90 0.31
N ASN A 101 5.50 3.80 0.57
CA ASN A 101 6.02 3.57 1.94
C ASN A 101 5.27 2.43 2.68
N ALA A 102 5.01 1.32 1.97
CA ALA A 102 4.21 0.21 2.48
C ALA A 102 4.87 -0.43 3.71
N THR A 103 4.10 -0.60 4.78
CA THR A 103 4.61 -1.24 5.99
C THR A 103 4.79 -2.75 5.75
N PRO A 104 5.90 -3.36 6.17
CA PRO A 104 6.15 -4.78 6.02
C PRO A 104 5.55 -5.62 7.15
N PHE A 105 4.91 -4.97 8.13
CA PHE A 105 4.22 -5.64 9.24
C PHE A 105 3.06 -4.78 9.72
N TRP A 106 2.05 -5.45 10.27
CA TRP A 106 0.94 -4.83 10.97
C TRP A 106 0.62 -5.63 12.22
N ALA A 107 0.08 -4.97 13.24
CA ALA A 107 -0.24 -5.52 14.56
C ALA A 107 0.95 -6.01 15.40
N PHE A 108 0.76 -6.01 16.71
CA PHE A 108 1.77 -6.40 17.70
C PHE A 108 1.51 -7.77 18.33
N ARG A 109 0.24 -8.21 18.36
CA ARG A 109 -0.14 -9.51 18.89
C ARG A 109 0.26 -10.63 17.92
N PRO A 110 0.89 -11.72 18.39
CA PRO A 110 1.19 -12.87 17.53
C PRO A 110 -0.05 -13.38 16.81
N ALA A 111 0.14 -13.94 15.61
CA ALA A 111 -0.94 -14.60 14.91
C ALA A 111 -1.44 -15.81 15.73
N ARG A 112 -2.76 -15.99 15.82
CA ARG A 112 -3.35 -17.09 16.60
C ARG A 112 -2.92 -18.44 16.03
N GLY A 113 -2.58 -19.37 16.92
CA GLY A 113 -2.16 -20.71 16.52
C GLY A 113 -0.75 -20.78 15.92
N THR A 114 0.05 -19.71 16.03
CA THR A 114 1.46 -19.71 15.60
C THR A 114 2.43 -19.84 16.78
N PRO A 115 3.66 -20.36 16.56
CA PRO A 115 4.69 -20.39 17.59
C PRO A 115 4.94 -19.00 18.18
N GLY A 116 4.78 -18.84 19.50
CA GLY A 116 4.86 -17.55 20.19
C GLY A 116 3.50 -17.01 20.67
N SER A 117 2.38 -17.49 20.11
CA SER A 117 1.02 -17.21 20.62
C SER A 117 0.60 -18.12 21.80
N GLU A 118 1.35 -19.18 22.08
CA GLU A 118 1.05 -20.20 23.10
C GLU A 118 1.40 -19.78 24.54
N GLY A 119 2.06 -18.63 24.71
CA GLY A 119 2.44 -18.10 26.01
C GLY A 119 1.21 -17.83 26.89
N ALA A 120 1.33 -18.09 28.20
CA ALA A 120 0.23 -17.91 29.15
C ALA A 120 -0.34 -16.47 29.12
N LEU A 121 0.52 -15.46 28.89
CA LEU A 121 0.11 -14.06 28.73
C LEU A 121 -0.83 -13.88 27.53
N TRP A 122 -0.46 -14.39 26.36
CA TRP A 122 -1.25 -14.23 25.14
C TRP A 122 -2.57 -15.00 25.22
N ARG A 123 -2.56 -16.22 25.77
CA ARG A 123 -3.78 -16.99 26.03
C ARG A 123 -4.72 -16.28 27.00
N ALA A 124 -4.20 -15.73 28.09
CA ALA A 124 -5.01 -14.96 29.04
C ALA A 124 -5.60 -13.70 28.39
N LEU A 125 -4.82 -13.02 27.54
CA LEU A 125 -5.26 -11.83 26.84
C LEU A 125 -6.30 -12.14 25.76
N ASP A 126 -6.13 -13.20 24.97
CA ASP A 126 -7.12 -13.66 23.99
C ASP A 126 -8.43 -14.10 24.65
N ASN A 127 -8.37 -14.76 25.81
CA ASN A 127 -9.56 -15.14 26.58
C ASN A 127 -10.31 -13.94 27.17
N ALA A 128 -9.60 -12.85 27.49
CA ALA A 128 -10.19 -11.67 28.11
C ALA A 128 -10.67 -10.63 27.07
N VAL A 129 -9.88 -10.42 26.02
CA VAL A 129 -10.11 -9.42 24.96
C VAL A 129 -9.52 -9.95 23.65
N ASP A 130 -10.36 -10.64 22.89
CA ASP A 130 -9.98 -11.21 21.58
C ASP A 130 -9.84 -10.14 20.47
N GLY A 131 -10.16 -8.87 20.77
CA GLY A 131 -10.08 -7.76 19.83
C GLY A 131 -11.32 -7.61 18.94
N SER A 132 -12.38 -8.40 19.17
CA SER A 132 -13.66 -8.22 18.50
C SER A 132 -14.38 -6.96 19.01
N VAL A 133 -15.34 -6.48 18.20
CA VAL A 133 -16.25 -5.41 18.59
C VAL A 133 -17.66 -5.95 18.91
N PRO A 134 -18.35 -5.36 19.90
CA PRO A 134 -17.93 -4.25 20.76
C PRO A 134 -16.89 -4.67 21.80
N VAL A 135 -15.94 -3.79 22.08
CA VAL A 135 -14.87 -4.01 23.07
C VAL A 135 -15.47 -4.06 24.49
N PRO A 136 -14.93 -4.90 25.40
CA PRO A 136 -15.40 -4.96 26.78
C PRO A 136 -15.40 -3.60 27.49
N GLU A 137 -16.50 -3.30 28.17
CA GLU A 137 -16.78 -2.00 28.77
C GLU A 137 -15.71 -1.52 29.78
N GLY A 138 -15.15 -2.44 30.58
CA GLY A 138 -14.07 -2.10 31.51
C GLY A 138 -12.78 -1.65 30.81
N LEU A 139 -12.47 -2.24 29.65
CA LEU A 139 -11.31 -1.85 28.84
C LEU A 139 -11.56 -0.50 28.16
N LYS A 140 -12.76 -0.29 27.61
CA LYS A 140 -13.16 1.00 27.02
C LYS A 140 -12.95 2.14 28.00
N ARG A 141 -13.53 2.05 29.21
CA ARG A 141 -13.38 3.09 30.25
C ARG A 141 -11.94 3.36 30.62
N THR A 142 -11.09 2.33 30.59
CA THR A 142 -9.66 2.48 30.89
C THR A 142 -8.96 3.28 29.78
N ILE A 143 -9.15 2.91 28.52
CA ILE A 143 -8.56 3.62 27.38
C ILE A 143 -9.11 5.04 27.29
N GLU A 144 -10.42 5.20 27.47
CA GLU A 144 -11.09 6.50 27.49
C GLU A 144 -10.50 7.43 28.54
N ARG A 145 -10.40 6.97 29.79
CA ARG A 145 -9.92 7.77 30.93
C ARG A 145 -8.48 8.25 30.78
N TYR A 146 -7.61 7.44 30.17
CA TYR A 146 -6.18 7.72 30.18
C TYR A 146 -5.65 8.22 28.83
N TRP A 147 -6.13 7.69 27.70
CA TRP A 147 -5.46 7.85 26.41
C TRP A 147 -6.35 8.45 25.33
N TRP A 148 -7.65 8.18 25.31
CA TRP A 148 -8.52 8.51 24.17
C TRP A 148 -8.55 10.00 23.84
N ASP A 149 -8.82 10.85 24.84
CA ASP A 149 -8.86 12.31 24.63
C ASP A 149 -7.51 12.87 24.17
N THR A 150 -6.41 12.32 24.68
CA THR A 150 -5.06 12.72 24.27
C THR A 150 -4.76 12.31 22.83
N LEU A 151 -5.14 11.10 22.43
CA LEU A 151 -4.88 10.57 21.09
C LEU A 151 -5.69 11.29 20.01
N ARG A 152 -6.90 11.75 20.34
CA ARG A 152 -7.77 12.49 19.42
C ARG A 152 -7.60 14.01 19.49
N ASP A 153 -6.75 14.51 20.38
CA ASP A 153 -6.45 15.94 20.49
C ASP A 153 -5.79 16.47 19.19
N PRO A 154 -6.27 17.58 18.61
CA PRO A 154 -5.71 18.15 17.38
C PRO A 154 -4.20 18.47 17.48
N THR A 155 -3.70 18.84 18.65
CA THR A 155 -2.27 19.14 18.88
C THR A 155 -1.45 17.86 18.89
N THR A 156 -1.95 16.79 19.50
CA THR A 156 -1.33 15.46 19.44
C THR A 156 -1.28 14.95 18.01
N ILE A 157 -2.39 14.99 17.27
CA ILE A 157 -2.47 14.57 15.87
C ILE A 157 -1.49 15.39 15.01
N SER A 158 -1.48 16.71 15.18
CA SER A 158 -0.54 17.60 14.48
C SER A 158 0.92 17.24 14.76
N SER A 159 1.25 16.90 16.02
CA SER A 159 2.59 16.49 16.42
C SER A 159 3.00 15.15 15.82
N MET A 160 2.08 14.19 15.75
CA MET A 160 2.32 12.90 15.09
C MET A 160 2.54 13.07 13.58
N LEU A 161 1.74 13.90 12.91
CA LEU A 161 1.92 14.21 11.48
C LEU A 161 3.28 14.86 11.19
N LYS A 162 3.71 15.82 12.02
CA LYS A 162 5.06 16.44 11.92
C LYS A 162 6.19 15.42 12.09
N LEU A 163 5.98 14.37 12.87
CA LEU A 163 6.97 13.32 13.03
C LEU A 163 7.17 12.59 11.69
N VAL A 164 6.08 12.25 11.00
CA VAL A 164 6.10 11.39 9.80
C VAL A 164 6.32 12.11 8.48
N TYR A 165 5.95 13.39 8.37
CA TYR A 165 6.18 14.17 7.15
C TYR A 165 7.62 14.66 7.08
N ALA A 166 8.20 14.74 5.89
CA ALA A 166 9.53 15.30 5.68
C ALA A 166 9.55 16.80 6.01
N ALA A 167 8.52 17.52 5.54
CA ALA A 167 8.33 18.91 5.92
C ALA A 167 7.95 18.98 7.40
N LYS A 168 8.77 19.65 8.22
CA LYS A 168 8.49 19.86 9.66
C LYS A 168 7.60 21.08 9.93
N ALA A 169 6.99 21.62 8.88
CA ALA A 169 5.96 22.65 8.99
C ALA A 169 4.68 22.08 9.65
N PRO A 170 3.85 22.93 10.26
CA PRO A 170 2.53 22.51 10.70
C PRO A 170 1.73 21.85 9.57
N PRO A 171 1.09 20.69 9.81
CA PRO A 171 0.19 20.09 8.83
C PRO A 171 -0.99 21.02 8.57
N ASP A 172 -1.57 20.88 7.38
CA ASP A 172 -2.72 21.66 6.94
C ASP A 172 -3.90 21.52 7.91
N PRO A 173 -4.50 22.60 8.44
CA PRO A 173 -5.60 22.49 9.40
C PRO A 173 -6.79 21.61 8.96
N PRO A 174 -7.26 21.65 7.69
CA PRO A 174 -8.28 20.73 7.18
C PRO A 174 -7.89 19.25 7.27
N LEU A 175 -6.60 18.90 7.12
CA LEU A 175 -6.12 17.53 7.30
C LEU A 175 -6.34 17.07 8.74
N VAL A 176 -5.94 17.89 9.72
CA VAL A 176 -6.11 17.58 11.14
C VAL A 176 -7.59 17.48 11.49
N ALA A 177 -8.42 18.41 11.01
CA ALA A 177 -9.86 18.42 11.26
C ALA A 177 -10.55 17.14 10.78
N ARG A 178 -10.21 16.65 9.57
CA ARG A 178 -10.80 15.39 9.04
C ARG A 178 -10.39 14.15 9.83
N ILE A 179 -9.17 14.14 10.40
CA ILE A 179 -8.73 13.05 11.28
C ILE A 179 -9.54 13.10 12.58
N VAL A 180 -9.71 14.29 13.17
CA VAL A 180 -10.51 14.50 14.39
C VAL A 180 -11.97 14.09 14.18
N GLU A 181 -12.59 14.49 13.07
CA GLU A 181 -13.98 14.15 12.71
C GLU A 181 -14.23 12.63 12.78
N ALA A 182 -13.30 11.81 12.28
CA ALA A 182 -13.42 10.35 12.34
C ALA A 182 -13.42 9.80 13.78
N THR A 183 -12.78 10.51 14.73
CA THR A 183 -12.76 10.11 16.15
C THR A 183 -14.02 10.48 16.92
N GLU A 184 -14.89 11.32 16.34
CA GLU A 184 -16.14 11.76 16.96
C GLU A 184 -17.27 10.73 16.79
N HIS A 185 -17.10 9.77 15.89
CA HIS A 185 -18.06 8.68 15.71
C HIS A 185 -18.17 7.83 16.98
N ALA A 186 -19.39 7.44 17.37
CA ALA A 186 -19.65 6.68 18.60
C ALA A 186 -18.89 5.33 18.64
N GLY A 187 -18.61 4.74 17.47
CA GLY A 187 -17.83 3.51 17.33
C GLY A 187 -16.31 3.71 17.22
N ALA A 188 -15.79 4.93 17.28
CA ALA A 188 -14.38 5.21 17.02
C ALA A 188 -13.43 4.59 18.05
N LEU A 189 -13.78 4.66 19.34
CA LEU A 189 -12.99 4.05 20.41
C LEU A 189 -12.97 2.51 20.28
N ASP A 190 -14.11 1.92 19.92
CA ASP A 190 -14.23 0.49 19.63
C ASP A 190 -13.32 0.08 18.47
N ALA A 191 -13.42 0.81 17.35
CA ALA A 191 -12.60 0.56 16.17
C ALA A 191 -11.12 0.70 16.48
N PHE A 192 -10.70 1.83 17.07
CA PHE A 192 -9.30 2.05 17.45
C PHE A 192 -8.75 0.93 18.34
N THR A 193 -9.51 0.56 19.37
CA THR A 193 -9.08 -0.49 20.31
C THR A 193 -9.00 -1.85 19.63
N SER A 194 -9.99 -2.21 18.82
CA SER A 194 -9.98 -3.46 18.05
C SER A 194 -8.80 -3.51 17.07
N ILE A 195 -8.50 -2.41 16.38
CA ILE A 195 -7.37 -2.30 15.46
C ILE A 195 -6.04 -2.53 16.19
N VAL A 196 -5.83 -1.85 17.33
CA VAL A 196 -4.59 -1.97 18.13
C VAL A 196 -4.43 -3.38 18.71
N LEU A 197 -5.54 -4.02 19.08
CA LEU A 197 -5.56 -5.36 19.67
C LEU A 197 -5.73 -6.48 18.64
N SER A 198 -5.78 -6.16 17.35
CA SER A 198 -5.87 -7.16 16.29
C SER A 198 -4.62 -8.06 16.28
N PRO A 199 -4.77 -9.37 16.02
CA PRO A 199 -3.62 -10.25 15.82
C PRO A 199 -2.94 -9.95 14.48
N LYS A 200 -1.65 -10.31 14.38
CA LYS A 200 -0.92 -10.40 13.11
C LYS A 200 -1.61 -11.39 12.17
N ALA A 201 -1.42 -11.18 10.87
CA ALA A 201 -1.77 -12.17 9.88
C ALA A 201 -0.96 -13.46 10.08
N SER A 202 -1.57 -14.60 9.73
CA SER A 202 -0.92 -15.91 9.76
C SER A 202 0.20 -16.03 8.74
N THR A 203 0.07 -15.34 7.60
CA THR A 203 1.05 -15.33 6.52
C THR A 203 1.99 -14.15 6.69
N THR A 204 3.30 -14.40 6.53
CA THR A 204 4.30 -13.35 6.63
C THR A 204 4.26 -12.44 5.42
N PHE A 205 4.66 -11.18 5.57
CA PHE A 205 4.71 -10.24 4.45
C PHE A 205 5.65 -10.70 3.33
N ASP A 206 6.74 -11.37 3.70
CA ASP A 206 7.71 -11.96 2.79
C ASP A 206 7.10 -13.08 1.92
N GLU A 207 6.25 -13.94 2.48
CA GLU A 207 5.51 -14.96 1.72
C GLU A 207 4.49 -14.33 0.78
N LEU A 208 3.77 -13.28 1.23
CA LEU A 208 2.83 -12.56 0.37
C LEU A 208 3.57 -11.93 -0.83
N VAL A 209 4.75 -11.33 -0.60
CA VAL A 209 5.57 -10.73 -1.67
C VAL A 209 6.07 -11.78 -2.66
N ASP A 210 6.43 -12.98 -2.20
CA ASP A 210 6.81 -14.08 -3.13
C ASP A 210 5.66 -14.46 -4.04
N ALA A 211 4.43 -14.55 -3.51
CA ALA A 211 3.25 -14.87 -4.30
C ALA A 211 2.99 -13.85 -5.43
N LEU A 212 3.27 -12.55 -5.21
CA LEU A 212 3.21 -11.53 -6.26
C LEU A 212 4.23 -11.81 -7.38
N GLY A 213 5.44 -12.25 -7.01
CA GLY A 213 6.50 -12.60 -7.95
C GLY A 213 6.18 -13.84 -8.76
N GLU A 214 5.63 -14.87 -8.12
CA GLU A 214 5.15 -16.10 -8.78
C GLU A 214 4.01 -15.80 -9.76
N ALA A 215 3.08 -14.94 -9.38
CA ALA A 215 2.01 -14.43 -10.24
C ALA A 215 2.50 -13.43 -11.31
N ARG A 216 3.79 -13.05 -11.29
CA ARG A 216 4.42 -12.06 -12.19
C ARG A 216 3.68 -10.73 -12.23
N LEU A 217 3.11 -10.31 -11.10
CA LEU A 217 2.40 -9.04 -11.02
C LEU A 217 3.38 -7.87 -11.13
N PRO A 218 3.09 -6.85 -11.96
CA PRO A 218 3.85 -5.61 -11.96
C PRO A 218 3.78 -4.91 -10.61
N VAL A 219 4.93 -4.49 -10.08
CA VAL A 219 5.02 -3.75 -8.81
C VAL A 219 5.79 -2.45 -8.99
N LEU A 220 5.23 -1.35 -8.49
CA LEU A 220 5.91 -0.07 -8.30
C LEU A 220 6.13 0.18 -6.82
N LEU A 221 7.39 0.35 -6.43
CA LEU A 221 7.80 0.79 -5.11
C LEU A 221 8.06 2.30 -5.18
N LEU A 222 7.40 3.08 -4.34
CA LEU A 222 7.50 4.53 -4.32
C LEU A 222 7.70 5.00 -2.87
N TYR A 223 8.94 5.28 -2.47
CA TYR A 223 9.27 5.55 -1.07
C TYR A 223 9.79 6.97 -0.87
N GLY A 224 9.23 7.68 0.10
CA GLY A 224 9.86 8.88 0.63
C GLY A 224 11.17 8.56 1.33
N ARG A 225 12.25 9.24 0.94
CA ARG A 225 13.60 9.00 1.45
C ARG A 225 13.74 9.38 2.93
N GLU A 226 12.97 10.37 3.37
CA GLU A 226 13.00 10.91 4.72
C GLU A 226 11.95 10.28 5.65
N ASP A 227 11.31 9.18 5.23
CA ASP A 227 10.36 8.44 6.07
C ASP A 227 11.06 7.88 7.33
N PRO A 228 10.65 8.31 8.54
CA PRO A 228 11.23 7.83 9.78
C PRO A 228 10.70 6.46 10.22
N TRP A 229 9.54 6.03 9.72
CA TRP A 229 8.83 4.81 10.12
C TRP A 229 9.16 3.66 9.19
N VAL A 230 8.91 3.83 7.88
CA VAL A 230 9.19 2.82 6.86
C VAL A 230 10.33 3.32 5.98
N ARG A 231 11.52 3.29 6.56
CA ARG A 231 12.76 3.73 5.89
C ARG A 231 12.95 3.01 4.54
N PRO A 232 13.64 3.64 3.58
CA PRO A 232 13.92 3.06 2.26
C PRO A 232 14.55 1.67 2.25
N ILE A 233 15.19 1.24 3.35
CA ILE A 233 15.73 -0.12 3.49
C ILE A 233 14.67 -1.21 3.25
N TRP A 234 13.40 -0.95 3.56
CA TRP A 234 12.31 -1.88 3.31
C TRP A 234 11.98 -1.99 1.82
N GLY A 235 11.91 -0.86 1.10
CA GLY A 235 11.78 -0.85 -0.35
C GLY A 235 12.96 -1.54 -1.05
N GLN A 236 14.19 -1.33 -0.56
CA GLN A 236 15.37 -2.03 -1.06
C GLN A 236 15.30 -3.55 -0.85
N ARG A 237 14.79 -4.01 0.29
CA ARG A 237 14.56 -5.45 0.56
C ARG A 237 13.53 -6.01 -0.43
N LEU A 238 12.42 -5.32 -0.64
CA LEU A 238 11.39 -5.71 -1.61
C LEU A 238 11.96 -5.77 -3.03
N LYS A 239 12.73 -4.77 -3.47
CA LYS A 239 13.38 -4.76 -4.80
C LYS A 239 14.33 -5.93 -5.01
N ARG A 240 15.00 -6.44 -3.97
CA ARG A 240 15.85 -7.63 -4.08
C ARG A 240 15.05 -8.92 -4.20
N ARG A 241 13.90 -8.99 -3.53
CA ARG A 241 12.98 -10.13 -3.58
C ARG A 241 12.13 -10.15 -4.86
N LEU A 242 11.80 -8.95 -5.37
CA LEU A 242 11.12 -8.70 -6.63
C LEU A 242 12.02 -7.88 -7.58
N PRO A 243 13.04 -8.49 -8.23
CA PRO A 243 13.96 -7.76 -9.11
C PRO A 243 13.27 -7.02 -10.27
N ALA A 244 12.11 -7.51 -10.72
CA ALA A 244 11.31 -6.89 -11.78
C ALA A 244 10.56 -5.62 -11.34
N ALA A 245 10.39 -5.39 -10.04
CA ALA A 245 9.65 -4.22 -9.54
C ALA A 245 10.35 -2.91 -9.94
N THR A 246 9.60 -1.92 -10.40
CA THR A 246 10.15 -0.56 -10.53
C THR A 246 10.31 0.02 -9.14
N TYR A 247 11.47 0.59 -8.80
CA TYR A 247 11.67 1.23 -7.50
C TYR A 247 12.16 2.66 -7.66
N LEU A 248 11.40 3.60 -7.11
CA LEU A 248 11.72 5.01 -7.07
C LEU A 248 11.73 5.52 -5.63
N GLU A 249 12.70 6.37 -5.31
CA GLU A 249 12.76 7.11 -4.05
C GLU A 249 12.56 8.61 -4.29
N LEU A 250 11.71 9.24 -3.47
CA LEU A 250 11.37 10.65 -3.55
C LEU A 250 12.09 11.41 -2.44
N SER A 251 12.74 12.51 -2.77
CA SER A 251 13.40 13.39 -1.79
C SER A 251 13.24 14.85 -2.20
N PRO A 252 12.74 15.73 -1.31
CA PRO A 252 12.27 15.44 0.05
C PRO A 252 10.85 14.85 0.07
N ALA A 253 10.64 13.70 0.71
CA ALA A 253 9.34 13.12 1.02
C ALA A 253 9.40 12.17 2.24
N GLY A 254 8.39 12.23 3.10
CA GLY A 254 8.30 11.43 4.33
C GLY A 254 7.45 10.17 4.14
N HIS A 255 6.67 9.82 5.17
CA HIS A 255 5.86 8.60 5.20
C HIS A 255 4.65 8.63 4.25
N CYS A 256 4.21 9.83 3.83
CA CYS A 256 2.98 10.00 3.04
C CYS A 256 3.28 10.72 1.72
N PRO A 257 4.14 10.16 0.85
CA PRO A 257 4.61 10.86 -0.35
C PRO A 257 3.48 11.26 -1.30
N HIS A 258 2.39 10.49 -1.34
CA HIS A 258 1.22 10.79 -2.18
C HIS A 258 0.52 12.09 -1.76
N HIS A 259 0.57 12.42 -0.47
CA HIS A 259 0.01 13.65 0.08
C HIS A 259 1.04 14.79 0.14
N GLU A 260 2.30 14.47 0.46
CA GLU A 260 3.39 15.45 0.64
C GLU A 260 3.95 15.97 -0.68
N THR A 261 4.07 15.10 -1.68
CA THR A 261 4.66 15.40 -3.00
C THR A 261 3.76 14.85 -4.12
N PRO A 262 2.50 15.33 -4.19
CA PRO A 262 1.51 14.76 -5.09
C PRO A 262 1.92 14.87 -6.57
N ALA A 263 2.59 15.95 -6.99
CA ALA A 263 3.01 16.08 -8.39
C ALA A 263 4.07 15.03 -8.75
N ALA A 264 5.05 14.81 -7.88
CA ALA A 264 6.07 13.78 -8.08
C ALA A 264 5.47 12.37 -8.12
N VAL A 265 4.56 12.06 -7.18
CA VAL A 265 3.87 10.76 -7.14
C VAL A 265 3.02 10.55 -8.39
N ASN A 266 2.20 11.53 -8.76
CA ASN A 266 1.32 11.44 -9.93
C ASN A 266 2.10 11.23 -11.22
N ARG A 267 3.22 11.95 -11.40
CA ARG A 267 4.09 11.78 -12.56
C ARG A 267 4.70 10.38 -12.62
N ALA A 268 5.10 9.82 -11.48
CA ALA A 268 5.58 8.43 -11.39
C ALA A 268 4.47 7.40 -11.68
N LEU A 269 3.27 7.59 -11.12
CA LEU A 269 2.11 6.74 -11.36
C LEU A 269 1.74 6.71 -12.85
N ARG A 270 1.64 7.88 -13.50
CA ARG A 270 1.34 7.98 -14.93
C ARG A 270 2.39 7.30 -15.80
N ALA A 271 3.67 7.55 -15.53
CA ALA A 271 4.76 6.91 -16.26
C ALA A 271 4.71 5.38 -16.14
N TRP A 272 4.39 4.88 -14.95
CA TRP A 272 4.30 3.45 -14.70
C TRP A 272 3.06 2.82 -15.31
N LEU A 273 1.88 3.44 -15.17
CA LEU A 273 0.66 2.97 -15.80
C LEU A 273 0.77 2.92 -17.32
N ALA A 274 1.34 3.96 -17.95
CA ALA A 274 1.60 3.99 -19.39
C ALA A 274 2.51 2.83 -19.82
N ALA A 275 3.60 2.58 -19.09
CA ALA A 275 4.49 1.45 -19.36
C ALA A 275 3.79 0.08 -19.24
N GLN A 276 2.85 -0.08 -18.30
CA GLN A 276 2.07 -1.32 -18.18
C GLN A 276 1.08 -1.50 -19.34
N GLN A 277 0.45 -0.41 -19.78
CA GLN A 277 -0.46 -0.42 -20.93
C GLN A 277 0.27 -0.76 -22.22
N ASP A 278 1.46 -0.18 -22.45
CA ASP A 278 2.30 -0.47 -23.61
C ASP A 278 2.75 -1.94 -23.63
N ALA A 279 3.10 -2.49 -22.45
CA ALA A 279 3.47 -3.90 -22.31
C ALA A 279 2.29 -4.85 -22.61
N ALA A 280 1.08 -4.51 -22.14
CA ALA A 280 -0.14 -5.28 -22.41
C ALA A 280 -0.62 -5.18 -23.88
N ALA A 281 -0.46 -4.02 -24.52
CA ALA A 281 -0.75 -3.84 -25.94
C ALA A 281 0.23 -4.63 -26.82
N SER A 282 1.51 -4.68 -26.42
CA SER A 282 2.53 -5.43 -27.13
C SER A 282 2.33 -6.95 -27.02
N SER A 283 1.85 -7.45 -25.88
CA SER A 283 1.56 -8.87 -25.69
C SER A 283 0.30 -9.32 -26.43
N SER A 284 -0.76 -8.53 -26.44
CA SER A 284 -1.99 -8.80 -27.21
C SER A 284 -1.74 -8.75 -28.72
N GLY A 285 -1.07 -7.71 -29.23
CA GLY A 285 -0.74 -7.60 -30.65
C GLY A 285 0.21 -8.69 -31.17
N ALA A 286 1.04 -9.29 -30.30
CA ALA A 286 1.87 -10.44 -30.65
C ALA A 286 1.03 -11.73 -30.76
N VAL A 287 0.00 -11.91 -29.93
CA VAL A 287 -0.94 -13.04 -30.01
C VAL A 287 -1.80 -12.92 -31.27
N ASP A 288 -2.30 -11.72 -31.57
CA ASP A 288 -3.11 -11.47 -32.77
C ASP A 288 -2.29 -11.72 -34.05
N LYS A 289 -1.03 -11.24 -34.12
CA LYS A 289 -0.13 -11.52 -35.25
C LYS A 289 0.25 -12.99 -35.37
N ALA A 290 0.38 -13.73 -34.26
CA ALA A 290 0.63 -15.17 -34.30
C ALA A 290 -0.61 -15.94 -34.79
N GLY A 291 -1.81 -15.51 -34.41
CA GLY A 291 -3.08 -16.02 -34.94
C GLY A 291 -3.28 -15.72 -36.42
N GLU A 292 -2.97 -14.50 -36.85
CA GLU A 292 -2.99 -14.09 -38.27
C GLU A 292 -1.94 -14.83 -39.10
N ALA A 293 -0.73 -15.05 -38.59
CA ALA A 293 0.30 -15.83 -39.27
C ALA A 293 -0.08 -17.32 -39.39
N ALA A 294 -0.75 -17.89 -38.39
CA ALA A 294 -1.30 -19.25 -38.45
C ALA A 294 -2.47 -19.35 -39.44
N ALA A 295 -3.29 -18.29 -39.57
CA ALA A 295 -4.36 -18.21 -40.57
C ALA A 295 -3.81 -17.97 -41.99
N ALA A 296 -2.74 -17.18 -42.14
CA ALA A 296 -2.05 -16.92 -43.41
C ALA A 296 -1.24 -18.13 -43.92
N ALA A 297 -0.85 -19.07 -43.04
CA ALA A 297 -0.25 -20.34 -43.45
C ALA A 297 -1.24 -21.30 -44.15
N GLY A 298 -2.53 -20.94 -44.26
CA GLY A 298 -3.57 -21.68 -44.96
C GLY A 298 -4.22 -20.95 -46.15
N ALA A 299 -3.75 -19.77 -46.55
CA ALA A 299 -4.37 -18.99 -47.62
C ALA A 299 -3.34 -18.34 -48.55
N GLU A 300 -3.54 -18.52 -49.87
CA GLU A 300 -2.76 -17.84 -50.92
C GLU A 300 -3.01 -16.32 -50.95
N PRO A 301 -2.05 -15.51 -51.43
CA PRO A 301 -2.06 -14.07 -51.22
C PRO A 301 -2.99 -13.36 -52.21
N ALA A 302 -3.76 -12.40 -51.71
CA ALA A 302 -4.48 -11.42 -52.51
C ALA A 302 -3.88 -10.03 -52.33
N ASP A 303 -3.65 -9.36 -53.45
CA ASP A 303 -3.22 -7.96 -53.57
C ASP A 303 -4.21 -6.99 -52.91
N GLY A 304 -3.71 -5.92 -52.29
CA GLY A 304 -4.58 -4.84 -51.84
C GLY A 304 -3.91 -3.74 -51.02
N THR A 305 -3.74 -2.58 -51.66
CA THR A 305 -3.16 -1.32 -51.19
C THR A 305 -3.95 -0.54 -50.14
N GLY A 306 -3.22 0.23 -49.30
CA GLY A 306 -3.64 1.54 -48.74
C GLY A 306 -4.25 1.48 -47.32
N ALA A 307 -4.08 2.45 -46.43
CA ALA A 307 -3.35 3.69 -46.43
C ALA A 307 -3.16 4.11 -44.95
N ALA A 308 -1.98 4.63 -44.60
CA ALA A 308 -1.70 5.16 -43.28
C ALA A 308 -2.46 6.48 -43.05
N SER A 309 -3.30 6.53 -42.01
CA SER A 309 -3.91 7.75 -41.53
C SER A 309 -3.16 8.23 -40.29
N ALA A 310 -2.33 9.25 -40.48
CA ALA A 310 -1.69 9.99 -39.41
C ALA A 310 -2.72 10.92 -38.75
N ALA A 311 -3.19 10.56 -37.56
CA ALA A 311 -4.01 11.44 -36.74
C ALA A 311 -3.12 12.47 -36.03
N ALA A 312 -3.45 13.73 -36.27
CA ALA A 312 -2.70 14.91 -35.90
C ALA A 312 -2.70 15.21 -34.39
N GLY A 313 -1.51 15.55 -33.90
CA GLY A 313 -1.15 16.35 -32.73
C GLY A 313 -2.25 16.85 -31.80
N ALA A 314 -2.47 16.10 -30.72
CA ALA A 314 -2.86 16.68 -29.43
C ALA A 314 -1.70 17.56 -28.89
N PRO A 315 -1.97 18.61 -28.08
CA PRO A 315 -0.94 19.45 -27.50
C PRO A 315 0.08 18.58 -26.76
N ARG A 316 1.39 18.84 -26.97
CA ARG A 316 2.48 18.06 -26.38
C ARG A 316 2.30 17.96 -24.87
N ALA A 317 1.70 16.87 -24.40
CA ALA A 317 1.78 16.43 -23.03
C ALA A 317 3.26 16.39 -22.68
N ASP A 318 3.66 17.02 -21.57
CA ASP A 318 5.03 16.90 -21.06
C ASP A 318 5.39 15.42 -21.04
N ARG A 319 6.36 15.03 -21.89
CA ARG A 319 6.73 13.64 -22.11
C ARG A 319 6.94 12.96 -20.75
N LEU A 320 6.26 11.84 -20.52
CA LEU A 320 6.39 11.09 -19.28
C LEU A 320 7.85 10.65 -19.07
N PRO A 321 8.35 10.63 -17.83
CA PRO A 321 9.72 10.21 -17.55
C PRO A 321 9.89 8.72 -17.88
N LYS A 322 11.13 8.34 -18.20
CA LYS A 322 11.49 6.93 -18.31
C LYS A 322 11.76 6.38 -16.91
N LEU A 323 11.07 5.32 -16.53
CA LEU A 323 11.16 4.74 -15.18
C LEU A 323 12.55 4.26 -14.75
N GLY A 324 13.46 3.98 -15.69
CA GLY A 324 14.83 3.57 -15.41
C GLY A 324 15.83 4.72 -15.18
N GLU A 325 15.38 5.97 -15.34
CA GLU A 325 16.19 7.17 -15.17
C GLU A 325 15.75 7.93 -13.91
N SER A 326 16.58 8.83 -13.39
CA SER A 326 16.17 9.74 -12.31
C SER A 326 15.76 11.10 -12.88
N TRP A 327 14.77 11.76 -12.28
CA TRP A 327 14.28 13.07 -12.75
C TRP A 327 13.91 13.99 -11.59
N GLU A 328 13.65 15.25 -11.92
CA GLU A 328 13.12 16.24 -10.97
C GLU A 328 11.67 16.57 -11.29
N VAL A 329 10.91 16.88 -10.25
CA VAL A 329 9.55 17.43 -10.34
C VAL A 329 9.49 18.66 -9.45
N VAL A 330 8.80 19.71 -9.92
CA VAL A 330 8.51 20.90 -9.13
C VAL A 330 7.07 20.76 -8.64
N GLU A 331 6.88 20.76 -7.33
CA GLU A 331 5.56 20.76 -6.70
C GLU A 331 4.89 22.14 -6.85
N ALA A 332 3.58 22.21 -6.61
CA ALA A 332 2.81 23.46 -6.74
C ALA A 332 3.29 24.58 -5.81
N ASP A 333 3.94 24.22 -4.69
CA ASP A 333 4.56 25.15 -3.73
C ASP A 333 5.97 25.62 -4.15
N GLY A 334 6.45 25.21 -5.34
CA GLY A 334 7.77 25.53 -5.87
C GLY A 334 8.90 24.63 -5.37
N ARG A 335 8.62 23.68 -4.46
CA ARG A 335 9.62 22.73 -3.95
C ARG A 335 10.03 21.76 -5.04
N ARG A 336 11.35 21.57 -5.17
CA ARG A 336 11.93 20.55 -6.05
C ARG A 336 11.99 19.21 -5.34
N VAL A 337 11.48 18.17 -5.99
CA VAL A 337 11.51 16.78 -5.55
C VAL A 337 12.31 15.98 -6.57
N THR A 338 13.41 15.37 -6.13
CA THR A 338 14.14 14.39 -6.92
C THR A 338 13.43 13.05 -6.82
N VAL A 339 13.14 12.44 -7.97
CA VAL A 339 12.66 11.06 -8.08
C VAL A 339 13.81 10.21 -8.61
N ALA A 340 14.42 9.43 -7.72
CA ALA A 340 15.60 8.62 -8.01
C ALA A 340 15.20 7.18 -8.35
N HIS A 341 15.64 6.65 -9.49
CA HIS A 341 15.48 5.24 -9.83
C HIS A 341 16.50 4.36 -9.10
N ILE A 342 16.03 3.26 -8.52
CA ILE A 342 16.81 2.41 -7.61
C ILE A 342 16.92 0.98 -8.14
N GLU A 343 18.15 0.55 -8.44
CA GLU A 343 18.43 -0.79 -8.95
C GLU A 343 18.41 -1.89 -7.87
N GLY A 344 18.41 -1.54 -6.57
CA GLY A 344 18.32 -2.47 -5.44
C GLY A 344 19.62 -2.77 -4.69
N ARG A 345 20.74 -2.13 -5.06
CA ARG A 345 22.03 -2.22 -4.33
C ARG A 345 22.11 -1.15 -3.23
N PRO A 346 22.66 -1.47 -2.03
CA PRO A 346 22.86 -0.46 -0.98
C PRO A 346 23.88 0.59 -1.42
N ARG A 347 23.55 1.88 -1.27
CA ARG A 347 24.32 3.02 -1.79
C ARG A 347 25.44 3.51 -0.88
N SER A 348 25.42 3.12 0.40
CA SER A 348 26.40 3.59 1.38
C SER A 348 26.73 2.55 2.45
N LEU A 349 27.84 2.76 3.16
CA LEU A 349 28.19 1.96 4.33
C LEU A 349 27.14 2.11 5.44
N GLY A 350 26.55 3.30 5.59
CA GLY A 350 25.44 3.55 6.52
C GLY A 350 24.20 2.72 6.18
N GLU A 351 23.83 2.61 4.91
CA GLU A 351 22.74 1.72 4.47
C GLU A 351 23.08 0.24 4.69
N ARG A 352 24.35 -0.17 4.54
CA ARG A 352 24.79 -1.54 4.85
C ARG A 352 24.74 -1.86 6.35
N LEU A 353 25.05 -0.88 7.21
CA LEU A 353 24.98 -1.03 8.67
C LEU A 353 23.53 -0.99 9.17
N ASP A 354 22.72 -0.03 8.69
CA ASP A 354 21.28 0.03 8.98
C ASP A 354 20.59 -1.25 8.48
N TRP A 355 21.02 -1.79 7.33
CA TRP A 355 20.60 -3.11 6.86
C TRP A 355 20.94 -4.24 7.85
N ALA A 356 22.15 -4.32 8.37
CA ALA A 356 22.53 -5.36 9.33
C ALA A 356 21.71 -5.26 10.62
N VAL A 357 21.48 -4.04 11.11
CA VAL A 357 20.64 -3.77 12.28
C VAL A 357 19.19 -4.15 12.01
N TRP A 358 18.58 -3.71 10.90
CA TRP A 358 17.20 -4.02 10.55
C TRP A 358 16.99 -5.46 10.08
N ALA A 359 18.02 -6.17 9.63
CA ALA A 359 17.94 -7.61 9.39
C ALA A 359 17.81 -8.38 10.72
N VAL A 360 18.43 -7.88 11.79
CA VAL A 360 18.32 -8.46 13.15
C VAL A 360 17.05 -7.99 13.86
N VAL A 361 16.75 -6.69 13.81
CA VAL A 361 15.54 -6.09 14.40
C VAL A 361 14.29 -6.53 13.65
N GLY A 362 14.34 -6.64 12.32
CA GLY A 362 13.26 -7.19 11.50
C GLY A 362 13.02 -8.68 11.74
N LYS A 363 14.05 -9.46 12.13
CA LYS A 363 13.86 -10.80 12.68
C LYS A 363 13.19 -10.79 14.05
N TRP A 364 13.41 -9.76 14.88
CA TRP A 364 12.73 -9.60 16.17
C TRP A 364 11.29 -9.10 16.05
N LEU A 365 11.05 -8.09 15.20
CA LEU A 365 9.72 -7.54 14.91
C LEU A 365 8.87 -8.49 14.04
N GLY A 366 9.54 -9.32 13.24
CA GLY A 366 8.97 -10.33 12.33
C GLY A 366 9.21 -11.79 12.74
N ALA A 367 9.62 -12.10 13.98
CA ALA A 367 9.62 -13.46 14.51
C ALA A 367 8.18 -13.91 14.80
N VAL A 368 7.48 -14.25 13.73
CA VAL A 368 6.58 -15.38 13.66
C VAL A 368 7.16 -16.28 12.56
N GLY A 369 7.72 -17.43 12.95
CA GLY A 369 7.92 -18.60 12.08
C GLY A 369 9.24 -18.72 11.29
N GLY A 370 10.01 -19.78 11.58
CA GLY A 370 10.97 -20.39 10.65
C GLY A 370 12.45 -20.31 11.05
N LYS A 371 13.00 -21.43 11.56
CA LYS A 371 14.46 -21.63 11.62
C LYS A 371 15.06 -21.51 10.21
N PRO A 372 16.30 -21.02 10.06
CA PRO A 372 17.02 -21.22 8.80
C PRO A 372 17.12 -22.74 8.58
N LEU A 373 16.66 -23.21 7.42
CA LEU A 373 17.07 -24.52 6.91
C LEU A 373 18.60 -24.49 6.90
N ALA A 374 19.19 -25.28 7.79
CA ALA A 374 20.59 -25.63 7.68
C ALA A 374 20.74 -26.25 6.30
N SER A 375 21.46 -25.58 5.41
CA SER A 375 22.03 -26.20 4.22
C SER A 375 23.08 -27.19 4.69
N ASN A 376 22.64 -28.36 5.14
CA ASN A 376 23.45 -29.55 5.06
C ASN A 376 23.44 -29.98 3.60
N SER A 377 24.63 -30.01 3.00
CA SER A 377 25.20 -31.16 2.30
C SER A 377 26.23 -30.70 1.27
N PRO A 378 27.23 -31.55 0.99
CA PRO A 378 28.18 -32.22 1.88
C PRO A 378 29.49 -31.46 2.04
#